data_AF-A0A3B9SKA6-F1
#
_entry.id   AF-A0A3B9SKA6-F1
#
_cell.length_a   1.000
_cell.length_b   1.000
_cell.length_c   1.000
_cell.angle_alpha   90.00
_cell.angle_beta   90.00
_cell.angle_gamma   90.00
#
_symmetry.space_group_name_H-M   'P 1'
#
loop_
_entity.id
_entity.type
_entity.pdbx_description
1 polymer ?
#
loop_
_entity_poly.entity_id
_entity_poly.type
_entity_poly.pdbx_seq_one_letter_code
_entity_poly.pdbx_strand_id
1 'polypeptide(L)'
;MNASTLWRSGMAAFLFTRTFWVAGQESLVVTHPSEESAKYESIHAWFEQSTWRFHSRSYGMATWNQGSLRDDATWAQGGELGLITAPIGHWRIGLSGFFIFEMASTPLDMEVDGMRNRYEIGQYDVTHRGQTVGLERLEDLHIEGTWKSQWVRFGRQTIETPFLNKQDGRMRPTTEEGFVYRRDLGPWKFEGMAIWAVSPRSTVEWYSLSESVGLYGTGLHPTTGNTHEISIESGSKSIYMMHVDSP
;
A
#
# COMPACT_ATOMS: atom_id res chain seq x y z
N MET A 1 -9.25 37.57 0.42
CA MET A 1 -8.36 37.13 1.51
C MET A 1 -9.23 36.71 2.68
N ASN A 2 -9.36 35.41 2.92
CA ASN A 2 -9.86 34.80 4.15
C ASN A 2 -9.35 33.35 4.14
N ALA A 3 -8.11 33.15 4.58
CA ALA A 3 -7.54 31.83 4.80
C ALA A 3 -7.81 31.46 6.26
N SER A 4 -8.95 30.82 6.52
CA SER A 4 -9.18 30.12 7.78
C SER A 4 -8.53 28.74 7.68
N THR A 5 -7.22 28.69 7.87
CA THR A 5 -6.48 27.43 8.02
C THR A 5 -6.86 26.84 9.38
N LEU A 6 -7.92 26.03 9.40
CA LEU A 6 -8.33 25.31 10.60
C LEU A 6 -7.28 24.21 10.86
N TRP A 7 -6.46 24.40 11.89
CA TRP A 7 -5.64 23.32 12.45
C TRP A 7 -6.56 22.22 12.98
N ARG A 8 -6.74 21.17 12.19
CA ARG A 8 -7.43 19.95 12.61
C ARG A 8 -6.33 18.93 12.94
N SER A 9 -6.33 18.45 14.19
CA SER A 9 -5.45 17.39 14.75
C SER A 9 -4.10 17.81 15.37
N GLY A 10 -4.16 18.43 16.56
CA GLY A 10 -2.99 18.94 17.30
C GLY A 10 -2.25 17.98 18.25
N MET A 11 -2.40 16.65 18.16
CA MET A 11 -1.68 15.74 19.09
C MET A 11 -1.05 14.50 18.44
N ALA A 12 -1.63 13.92 17.38
CA ALA A 12 -1.05 12.73 16.74
C ALA A 12 0.25 13.03 15.95
N ALA A 13 0.35 14.23 15.37
CA ALA A 13 1.51 14.64 14.57
C ALA A 13 2.79 14.91 15.38
N PHE A 14 2.66 15.19 16.67
CA PHE A 14 3.82 15.51 17.52
C PHE A 14 4.62 14.27 17.96
N LEU A 15 4.03 13.08 17.90
CA LEU A 15 4.72 11.84 18.31
C LEU A 15 5.66 11.27 17.24
N PHE A 16 5.55 11.70 15.98
CA PHE A 16 6.36 11.17 14.88
C PHE A 16 7.48 12.10 14.39
N THR A 17 7.60 13.32 14.91
CA THR A 17 8.59 14.31 14.44
C THR A 17 9.93 14.27 15.16
N ARG A 18 10.13 13.35 16.12
CA ARG A 18 11.44 13.10 16.71
C ARG A 18 11.78 11.62 16.70
N THR A 19 12.89 11.33 16.02
CA THR A 19 13.65 10.07 16.02
C THR A 19 13.11 9.01 15.08
N PHE A 20 13.77 8.83 13.93
CA PHE A 20 14.52 7.62 13.53
C PHE A 20 15.00 7.82 12.09
N TRP A 21 16.28 8.16 11.94
CA TRP A 21 16.98 8.20 10.67
C TRP A 21 17.61 6.82 10.44
N VAL A 22 16.80 5.78 10.20
CA VAL A 22 17.27 4.47 9.74
C VAL A 22 16.15 3.79 8.93
N ALA A 23 16.55 3.15 7.82
CA ALA A 23 15.80 2.22 6.97
C ALA A 23 14.82 2.82 5.96
N GLY A 24 15.34 3.68 5.07
CA GLY A 24 14.85 3.73 3.70
C GLY A 24 15.41 2.53 2.93
N GLN A 25 14.52 1.74 2.31
CA GLN A 25 14.80 0.58 1.45
C GLN A 25 15.10 -0.75 2.20
N GLU A 26 14.06 -1.35 2.79
CA GLU A 26 14.07 -2.81 3.01
C GLU A 26 13.97 -3.51 1.66
N SER A 27 15.12 -3.84 1.05
CA SER A 27 15.15 -5.01 0.16
C SER A 27 14.72 -6.21 1.00
N LEU A 28 13.84 -7.07 0.48
CA LEU A 28 13.53 -8.37 1.08
C LEU A 28 14.83 -9.18 1.26
N VAL A 29 15.47 -9.05 2.42
CA VAL A 29 16.58 -9.92 2.81
C VAL A 29 15.94 -11.23 3.22
N VAL A 30 15.87 -12.19 2.30
CA VAL A 30 15.47 -13.56 2.60
C VAL A 30 16.55 -14.16 3.50
N THR A 31 16.35 -14.08 4.81
CA THR A 31 17.17 -14.82 5.77
C THR A 31 16.73 -16.28 5.74
N HIS A 32 17.63 -17.17 5.32
CA HIS A 32 17.40 -18.60 5.45
C HIS A 32 17.44 -18.97 6.93
N PRO A 33 16.38 -19.57 7.50
CA PRO A 33 16.48 -20.15 8.83
C PRO A 33 17.57 -21.24 8.80
N SER A 34 18.41 -21.28 9.83
CA SER A 34 19.30 -22.43 10.06
C SER A 34 18.47 -23.72 10.13
N GLU A 35 18.99 -24.84 9.61
CA GLU A 35 18.29 -26.14 9.56
C GLU A 35 17.85 -26.67 10.93
N GLU A 36 18.37 -26.10 12.02
CA GLU A 36 17.93 -26.40 13.38
C GLU A 36 16.61 -25.66 13.68
N SER A 37 15.53 -26.42 13.89
CA SER A 37 14.23 -25.86 14.29
C SER A 37 14.40 -25.04 15.57
N ALA A 38 14.25 -23.72 15.48
CA ALA A 38 14.29 -22.85 16.65
C ALA A 38 13.27 -23.36 17.69
N LYS A 39 13.77 -23.72 18.88
CA LYS A 39 12.93 -24.11 20.00
C LYS A 39 12.68 -22.88 20.86
N TYR A 40 11.41 -22.60 21.09
CA TYR A 40 10.96 -21.50 21.92
C TYR A 40 10.41 -22.07 23.23
N GLU A 41 10.85 -21.52 24.36
CA GLU A 41 10.42 -21.98 25.68
C GLU A 41 9.01 -21.50 26.03
N SER A 42 8.53 -20.44 25.37
CA SER A 42 7.17 -19.89 25.53
C SER A 42 6.74 -19.04 24.32
N ILE A 43 5.45 -18.70 24.24
CA ILE A 43 4.92 -17.75 23.25
C ILE A 43 5.58 -16.37 23.41
N HIS A 44 5.88 -15.96 24.65
CA HIS A 44 6.55 -14.69 24.90
C HIS A 44 7.97 -14.70 24.32
N ALA A 45 8.75 -15.75 24.58
CA ALA A 45 10.10 -15.91 24.02
C ALA A 45 10.10 -15.98 22.48
N TRP A 46 9.07 -16.59 21.89
CA TRP A 46 8.87 -16.58 20.43
C TRP A 46 8.56 -15.17 19.90
N PHE A 47 7.74 -14.42 20.61
CA PHE A 47 7.36 -13.06 20.25
C PHE A 47 8.52 -12.06 20.42
N GLU A 48 9.38 -12.24 21.43
CA GLU A 48 10.60 -11.44 21.61
C GLU A 48 11.61 -11.59 20.46
N GLN A 49 11.62 -12.75 19.80
CA GLN A 49 12.44 -12.99 18.61
C GLN A 49 11.77 -12.52 17.30
N SER A 50 10.56 -11.99 17.38
CA SER A 50 9.83 -11.47 16.21
C SER A 50 10.35 -10.09 15.82
N THR A 51 10.27 -9.77 14.54
CA THR A 51 10.77 -8.52 13.98
C THR A 51 9.64 -7.51 13.92
N TRP A 52 9.80 -6.39 14.62
CA TRP A 52 8.90 -5.24 14.49
C TRP A 52 9.39 -4.31 13.37
N ARG A 53 8.44 -3.83 12.55
CA ARG A 53 8.67 -2.85 11.49
C ARG A 53 7.94 -1.57 11.85
N PHE A 54 8.66 -0.46 11.76
CA PHE A 54 8.10 0.87 11.96
C PHE A 54 8.51 1.72 10.77
N HIS A 55 7.55 2.34 10.12
CA HIS A 55 7.80 3.25 9.02
C HIS A 55 6.94 4.50 9.19
N SER A 56 7.52 5.67 8.90
CA SER A 56 6.82 6.96 9.02
C SER A 56 7.05 7.72 7.73
N ARG A 57 5.99 8.35 7.22
CA ARG A 57 6.03 9.13 5.98
C ARG A 57 5.37 10.48 6.18
N SER A 58 6.09 11.53 5.85
CA SER A 58 5.54 12.89 5.73
C SER A 58 5.59 13.27 4.25
N TYR A 59 4.45 13.62 3.67
CA TYR A 59 4.33 13.87 2.23
C TYR A 59 3.54 15.16 1.99
N GLY A 60 4.25 16.19 1.49
CA GLY A 60 3.67 17.38 0.89
C GLY A 60 3.55 17.26 -0.63
N MET A 61 2.38 17.55 -1.18
CA MET A 61 2.12 17.57 -2.63
C MET A 61 1.42 18.88 -2.99
N ALA A 62 1.82 19.48 -4.10
CA ALA A 62 1.13 20.62 -4.69
C ALA A 62 1.16 20.52 -6.22
N THR A 63 0.07 20.93 -6.85
CA THR A 63 -0.06 21.02 -8.30
C THR A 63 -0.40 22.45 -8.69
N TRP A 64 0.44 23.04 -9.54
CA TRP A 64 0.17 24.30 -10.21
C TRP A 64 -0.36 24.03 -11.61
N ASN A 65 -1.60 24.44 -11.87
CA ASN A 65 -2.29 24.22 -13.14
C ASN A 65 -2.21 25.47 -14.03
N GLN A 66 -2.49 25.27 -15.32
CA GLN A 66 -2.37 26.34 -16.31
C GLN A 66 -3.55 27.31 -16.25
N GLY A 67 -3.27 28.61 -16.28
CA GLY A 67 -4.27 29.66 -16.50
C GLY A 67 -5.19 29.84 -15.30
N SER A 68 -6.50 29.72 -15.52
CA SER A 68 -7.53 29.86 -14.48
C SER A 68 -7.87 28.53 -13.79
N LEU A 69 -7.19 27.44 -14.15
CA LEU A 69 -7.38 26.16 -13.48
C LEU A 69 -6.92 26.26 -12.03
N ARG A 70 -7.62 25.55 -11.17
CA ARG A 70 -7.38 25.60 -9.73
C ARG A 70 -6.06 24.92 -9.36
N ASP A 71 -5.29 25.57 -8.50
CA ASP A 71 -4.14 24.97 -7.82
C ASP A 71 -4.58 24.30 -6.51
N ASP A 72 -3.93 23.19 -6.17
CA ASP A 72 -4.20 22.46 -4.94
C ASP A 72 -2.91 22.02 -4.25
N ALA A 73 -2.99 21.91 -2.93
CA ALA A 73 -1.87 21.47 -2.11
C ALA A 73 -2.36 20.70 -0.88
N THR A 74 -1.52 19.81 -0.40
CA THR A 74 -1.77 18.96 0.77
C THR A 74 -0.46 18.60 1.45
N TRP A 75 -0.55 18.40 2.75
CA TRP A 75 0.45 17.75 3.57
C TRP A 75 -0.24 16.65 4.39
N ALA A 76 0.26 15.43 4.23
CA ALA A 76 -0.16 14.26 4.99
C ALA A 76 1.00 13.71 5.81
N GLN A 77 0.68 13.14 6.98
CA GLN A 77 1.57 12.35 7.80
C GLN A 77 1.00 10.95 7.92
N GLY A 78 1.82 9.93 7.80
CA GLY A 78 1.40 8.54 7.97
C GLY A 78 2.43 7.72 8.72
N GLY A 79 1.98 6.57 9.20
CA GLY A 79 2.79 5.64 9.95
C GLY A 79 2.33 4.20 9.74
N GLU A 80 3.30 3.31 9.56
CA GLU A 80 3.13 1.86 9.51
C GLU A 80 3.65 1.25 10.81
N LEU A 81 2.87 0.30 11.33
CA LEU A 81 3.31 -0.63 12.36
C LEU A 81 3.16 -2.05 11.83
N GLY A 82 4.26 -2.80 11.80
CA GLY A 82 4.30 -4.17 11.32
C GLY A 82 4.99 -5.11 12.30
N LEU A 83 4.63 -6.38 12.20
CA LEU A 83 5.23 -7.50 12.90
C LEU A 83 5.45 -8.64 11.92
N ILE A 84 6.65 -9.21 11.90
CA ILE A 84 6.94 -10.49 11.27
C ILE A 84 7.38 -11.45 12.37
N THR A 85 6.63 -12.52 12.57
CA THR A 85 6.90 -13.45 13.68
C THR A 85 8.27 -14.11 13.54
N ALA A 86 8.83 -14.59 14.65
CA ALA A 86 9.94 -15.53 14.58
C ALA A 86 9.49 -16.83 13.85
N PRO A 87 10.39 -17.54 13.15
CA PRO A 87 10.01 -18.70 12.36
C PRO A 87 9.61 -19.90 13.22
N ILE A 88 8.49 -20.55 12.89
CA ILE A 88 8.15 -21.87 13.40
C ILE A 88 8.44 -22.88 12.28
N GLY A 89 9.59 -23.55 12.38
CA GLY A 89 10.13 -24.33 11.27
C GLY A 89 10.49 -23.43 10.09
N HIS A 90 9.83 -23.62 8.95
CA HIS A 90 10.03 -22.80 7.76
C HIS A 90 9.09 -21.59 7.67
N TRP A 91 8.11 -21.49 8.56
CA TRP A 91 6.96 -20.59 8.41
C TRP A 91 7.04 -19.37 9.32
N ARG A 92 6.61 -18.22 8.80
CA ARG A 92 6.43 -16.96 9.54
C ARG A 92 5.06 -16.36 9.19
N ILE A 93 4.54 -15.53 10.08
CA ILE A 93 3.34 -14.73 9.85
C ILE A 93 3.76 -13.26 9.80
N GLY A 94 3.29 -12.55 8.77
CA GLY A 94 3.45 -11.11 8.64
C GLY A 94 2.12 -10.40 8.82
N LEU A 95 2.13 -9.35 9.65
CA LEU A 95 0.99 -8.46 9.89
C LEU A 95 1.49 -7.01 9.84
N SER A 96 0.78 -6.12 9.16
CA SER A 96 1.07 -4.68 9.26
C SER A 96 -0.17 -3.83 9.05
N GLY A 97 -0.19 -2.66 9.67
CA GLY A 97 -1.24 -1.66 9.50
C GLY A 97 -0.64 -0.28 9.28
N PHE A 98 -1.27 0.52 8.42
CA PHE A 98 -0.84 1.88 8.12
C PHE A 98 -1.95 2.87 8.46
N PHE A 99 -1.59 4.02 9.02
CA PHE A 99 -2.48 5.11 9.41
C PHE A 99 -2.09 6.38 8.67
N ILE A 100 -3.05 7.20 8.22
CA ILE A 100 -2.81 8.50 7.59
C ILE A 100 -3.56 9.58 8.36
N PHE A 101 -2.88 10.70 8.57
CA PHE A 101 -3.41 11.92 9.13
C PHE A 101 -3.24 13.05 8.11
N GLU A 102 -4.31 13.78 7.85
CA GLU A 102 -4.21 15.05 7.14
C GLU A 102 -3.66 16.13 8.08
N MET A 103 -2.55 16.76 7.68
CA MET A 103 -1.95 17.86 8.42
C MET A 103 -2.51 19.20 7.96
N ALA A 104 -2.57 19.40 6.65
CA ALA A 104 -3.16 20.59 6.02
C ALA A 104 -3.52 20.28 4.57
N SER A 105 -4.58 20.86 4.05
CA SER A 105 -4.92 20.77 2.63
C SER A 105 -5.72 21.98 2.14
N THR A 106 -5.73 22.20 0.83
CA THR A 106 -6.80 22.95 0.17
C THR A 106 -8.10 22.12 0.17
N PRO A 107 -9.29 22.68 -0.12
CA PRO A 107 -10.54 21.90 -0.12
C PRO A 107 -10.61 20.82 -1.23
N LEU A 108 -10.00 19.64 -1.01
CA LEU A 108 -9.76 18.62 -2.04
C LEU A 108 -11.02 17.90 -2.54
N ASP A 109 -12.12 18.01 -1.83
CA ASP A 109 -13.42 17.42 -2.14
C ASP A 109 -14.27 18.28 -3.08
N MET A 110 -13.95 19.57 -3.18
CA MET A 110 -14.66 20.54 -4.00
C MET A 110 -14.44 20.30 -5.49
N GLU A 111 -15.53 20.39 -6.24
CA GLU A 111 -15.54 20.34 -7.70
C GLU A 111 -15.46 21.76 -8.27
N VAL A 112 -14.62 21.96 -9.27
CA VAL A 112 -14.47 23.24 -10.00
C VAL A 112 -14.56 22.92 -11.48
N ASP A 113 -15.50 23.58 -12.19
CA ASP A 113 -15.74 23.39 -13.62
C ASP A 113 -16.00 21.93 -14.04
N GLY A 114 -16.73 21.16 -13.22
CA GLY A 114 -17.03 19.75 -13.49
C GLY A 114 -15.87 18.80 -13.16
N MET A 115 -14.74 19.33 -12.70
CA MET A 115 -13.52 18.56 -12.46
C MET A 115 -13.20 18.53 -10.96
N ARG A 116 -12.85 17.34 -10.48
CA ARG A 116 -12.48 17.09 -9.09
C ARG A 116 -10.96 16.96 -8.98
N ASN A 117 -10.39 17.35 -7.85
CA ASN A 117 -8.96 17.22 -7.61
C ASN A 117 -8.50 15.76 -7.82
N ARG A 118 -7.48 15.51 -8.65
CA ARG A 118 -7.02 14.14 -8.97
C ARG A 118 -5.75 13.73 -8.25
N TYR A 119 -4.89 14.70 -7.92
CA TYR A 119 -3.51 14.41 -7.56
C TYR A 119 -3.31 14.37 -6.05
N GLU A 120 -3.66 15.47 -5.38
CA GLU A 120 -3.53 15.69 -3.93
C GLU A 120 -4.45 14.77 -3.13
N ILE A 121 -5.70 14.58 -3.58
CA ILE A 121 -6.64 13.65 -2.95
C ILE A 121 -6.11 12.21 -2.92
N GLY A 122 -5.19 11.88 -3.83
CA GLY A 122 -4.54 10.57 -3.87
C GLY A 122 -3.69 10.27 -2.62
N GLN A 123 -3.43 11.25 -1.76
CA GLN A 123 -2.81 11.00 -0.44
C GLN A 123 -3.78 10.36 0.57
N TYR A 124 -5.09 10.35 0.29
CA TYR A 124 -6.16 9.91 1.18
C TYR A 124 -7.06 8.88 0.48
N ASP A 125 -8.27 8.65 1.00
CA ASP A 125 -9.26 7.80 0.34
C ASP A 125 -10.02 8.56 -0.76
N VAL A 126 -9.84 8.15 -2.02
CA VAL A 126 -10.54 8.75 -3.16
C VAL A 126 -12.00 8.33 -3.26
N THR A 127 -12.38 7.23 -2.61
CA THR A 127 -13.76 6.72 -2.62
C THR A 127 -14.66 7.52 -1.68
N HIS A 128 -14.08 8.05 -0.60
CA HIS A 128 -14.75 8.93 0.37
C HIS A 128 -14.07 10.31 0.43
N ARG A 129 -14.25 11.10 -0.64
CA ARG A 129 -13.66 12.44 -0.73
C ARG A 129 -14.09 13.35 0.42
N GLY A 130 -13.13 14.07 1.00
CA GLY A 130 -13.35 14.98 2.12
C GLY A 130 -13.37 14.30 3.49
N GLN A 131 -13.33 12.96 3.54
CA GLN A 131 -13.16 12.22 4.77
C GLN A 131 -11.67 12.12 5.12
N THR A 132 -11.31 12.62 6.30
CA THR A 132 -9.91 12.70 6.78
C THR A 132 -9.68 11.87 8.04
N VAL A 133 -10.69 11.07 8.43
CA VAL A 133 -10.73 10.21 9.61
C VAL A 133 -11.07 8.78 9.16
N GLY A 134 -10.57 7.77 9.87
CA GLY A 134 -10.78 6.38 9.47
C GLY A 134 -9.87 5.96 8.32
N LEU A 135 -8.76 6.69 8.12
CA LEU A 135 -7.76 6.37 7.11
C LEU A 135 -6.78 5.39 7.74
N GLU A 136 -7.21 4.19 8.10
CA GLU A 136 -6.38 3.07 8.52
C GLU A 136 -6.62 1.88 7.60
N ARG A 137 -5.58 1.08 7.36
CA ARG A 137 -5.69 -0.11 6.53
C ARG A 137 -4.75 -1.19 7.04
N LEU A 138 -5.22 -2.43 7.04
CA LEU A 138 -4.37 -3.61 7.17
C LEU A 138 -3.63 -3.82 5.84
N GLU A 139 -2.32 -3.57 5.86
CA GLU A 139 -1.45 -3.60 4.68
C GLU A 139 -1.00 -5.03 4.38
N ASP A 140 -0.32 -5.67 5.34
CA ASP A 140 0.11 -7.06 5.24
C ASP A 140 -0.69 -7.96 6.18
N LEU A 141 -1.08 -9.12 5.67
CA LEU A 141 -1.58 -10.26 6.43
C LEU A 141 -1.26 -11.52 5.63
N HIS A 142 -0.12 -12.13 5.90
CA HIS A 142 0.35 -13.27 5.13
C HIS A 142 1.03 -14.32 5.98
N ILE A 143 1.11 -15.51 5.42
CA ILE A 143 1.97 -16.59 5.88
C ILE A 143 3.07 -16.75 4.83
N GLU A 144 4.33 -16.78 5.25
CA GLU A 144 5.47 -17.00 4.38
C GLU A 144 6.28 -18.23 4.81
N GLY A 145 6.76 -18.99 3.83
CA GLY A 145 7.56 -20.19 4.02
C GLY A 145 8.89 -20.07 3.28
N THR A 146 10.00 -20.33 3.97
CA THR A 146 11.36 -20.19 3.41
C THR A 146 12.16 -21.47 3.58
N TRP A 147 12.67 -21.98 2.45
CA TRP A 147 13.63 -23.08 2.36
C TRP A 147 14.89 -22.60 1.63
N LYS A 148 15.88 -23.49 1.49
CA LYS A 148 17.18 -23.17 0.89
C LYS A 148 17.10 -22.60 -0.54
N SER A 149 16.16 -23.10 -1.36
CA SER A 149 15.99 -22.66 -2.76
C SER A 149 14.53 -22.42 -3.14
N GLN A 150 13.65 -22.30 -2.16
CA GLN A 150 12.23 -22.09 -2.37
C GLN A 150 11.71 -21.07 -1.37
N TRP A 151 10.80 -20.24 -1.83
CA TRP A 151 10.12 -19.28 -1.01
C TRP A 151 8.66 -19.18 -1.45
N VAL A 152 7.76 -19.07 -0.49
CA VAL A 152 6.33 -18.97 -0.77
C VAL A 152 5.70 -17.96 0.17
N ARG A 153 4.73 -17.21 -0.32
CA ARG A 153 3.91 -16.31 0.49
C ARG A 153 2.46 -16.34 0.05
N PHE A 154 1.56 -16.47 1.01
CA PHE A 154 0.13 -16.50 0.79
C PHE A 154 -0.58 -15.48 1.69
N GLY A 155 -1.44 -14.66 1.09
CA GLY A 155 -2.23 -13.64 1.77
C GLY A 155 -1.98 -12.24 1.22
N ARG A 156 -2.29 -11.24 2.04
CA ARG A 156 -2.13 -9.81 1.74
C ARG A 156 -0.67 -9.43 1.89
N GLN A 157 -0.10 -8.90 0.82
CA GLN A 157 1.31 -8.64 0.68
C GLN A 157 1.55 -7.54 -0.36
N THR A 158 2.65 -6.83 -0.22
CA THR A 158 3.14 -5.97 -1.28
C THR A 158 3.94 -6.80 -2.29
N ILE A 159 3.62 -6.66 -3.59
CA ILE A 159 4.30 -7.38 -4.67
C ILE A 159 5.18 -6.44 -5.50
N GLU A 160 6.44 -6.84 -5.69
CA GLU A 160 7.42 -6.19 -6.57
C GLU A 160 8.09 -7.24 -7.44
N THR A 161 7.78 -7.19 -8.73
CA THR A 161 8.16 -8.18 -9.74
C THR A 161 8.30 -7.47 -11.09
N PRO A 162 8.99 -8.03 -12.09
CA PRO A 162 9.13 -7.38 -13.39
C PRO A 162 7.80 -6.99 -14.06
N PHE A 163 6.71 -7.72 -13.78
CA PHE A 163 5.39 -7.52 -14.41
C PHE A 163 4.38 -6.79 -13.52
N LEU A 164 4.47 -6.96 -12.20
CA LEU A 164 3.56 -6.38 -11.23
C LEU A 164 4.35 -5.70 -10.12
N ASN A 165 4.14 -4.39 -9.97
CA ASN A 165 4.84 -3.57 -9.00
C ASN A 165 3.87 -2.70 -8.23
N LYS A 166 4.17 -2.49 -6.95
CA LYS A 166 3.47 -1.53 -6.12
C LYS A 166 3.55 -0.12 -6.72
N GLN A 167 2.43 0.60 -6.72
CA GLN A 167 2.41 2.02 -7.06
C GLN A 167 2.63 2.88 -5.81
N ASP A 168 3.88 3.17 -5.46
CA ASP A 168 4.24 3.93 -4.24
C ASP A 168 4.38 5.45 -4.47
N GLY A 169 3.49 6.03 -5.28
CA GLY A 169 3.53 7.45 -5.63
C GLY A 169 2.73 8.36 -4.68
N ARG A 170 2.20 7.84 -3.57
CA ARG A 170 1.29 8.53 -2.64
C ARG A 170 1.59 8.12 -1.20
N MET A 171 0.72 8.42 -0.24
CA MET A 171 0.94 8.05 1.17
C MET A 171 1.05 6.54 1.39
N ARG A 172 0.29 5.74 0.64
CA ARG A 172 0.33 4.28 0.67
C ARG A 172 0.55 3.71 -0.71
N PRO A 173 1.31 2.61 -0.81
CA PRO A 173 1.39 1.85 -2.04
C PRO A 173 0.09 1.07 -2.30
N THR A 174 0.01 0.52 -3.51
CA THR A 174 -0.92 -0.57 -3.81
C THR A 174 -0.43 -1.85 -3.15
N THR A 175 -1.36 -2.63 -2.60
CA THR A 175 -1.08 -3.95 -2.02
C THR A 175 -1.99 -5.00 -2.62
N GLU A 176 -1.54 -6.24 -2.64
CA GLU A 176 -2.18 -7.34 -3.35
C GLU A 176 -2.50 -8.50 -2.41
N GLU A 177 -3.56 -9.24 -2.69
CA GLU A 177 -3.88 -10.49 -2.01
C GLU A 177 -3.72 -11.64 -2.99
N GLY A 178 -2.86 -12.58 -2.62
CA GLY A 178 -2.51 -13.64 -3.54
C GLY A 178 -1.54 -14.66 -2.98
N PHE A 179 -1.09 -15.51 -3.88
CA PHE A 179 -0.04 -16.48 -3.70
C PHE A 179 1.15 -16.09 -4.56
N VAL A 180 2.36 -16.12 -4.00
CA VAL A 180 3.62 -15.95 -4.72
C VAL A 180 4.53 -17.11 -4.36
N TYR A 181 5.17 -17.70 -5.37
CA TYR A 181 6.13 -18.78 -5.23
C TYR A 181 7.39 -18.44 -6.01
N ARG A 182 8.54 -18.63 -5.38
CA ARG A 182 9.87 -18.46 -5.96
C ARG A 182 10.68 -19.72 -5.79
N ARG A 183 11.44 -20.09 -6.81
CA ARG A 183 12.36 -21.23 -6.77
C ARG A 183 13.62 -20.96 -7.55
N ASP A 184 14.75 -21.21 -6.91
CA ASP A 184 16.06 -21.18 -7.54
C ASP A 184 16.48 -22.59 -7.93
N LEU A 185 16.87 -22.77 -9.20
CA LEU A 185 17.38 -24.01 -9.78
C LEU A 185 18.73 -23.76 -10.45
N GLY A 186 19.78 -23.72 -9.62
CA GLY A 186 21.12 -23.37 -10.08
C GLY A 186 21.15 -21.92 -10.56
N PRO A 187 21.47 -21.64 -11.83
CA PRO A 187 21.48 -20.28 -12.36
C PRO A 187 20.08 -19.74 -12.70
N TRP A 188 19.06 -20.59 -12.77
CA TRP A 188 17.71 -20.22 -13.18
C TRP A 188 16.86 -19.82 -11.97
N LYS A 189 16.10 -18.73 -12.09
CA LYS A 189 15.14 -18.29 -11.07
C LYS A 189 13.74 -18.36 -11.64
N PHE A 190 12.84 -19.01 -10.93
CA PHE A 190 11.44 -19.15 -11.30
C PHE A 190 10.59 -18.38 -10.31
N GLU A 191 9.66 -17.58 -10.81
CA GLU A 191 8.63 -16.94 -10.00
C GLU A 191 7.26 -17.19 -10.62
N GLY A 192 6.29 -17.55 -9.79
CA GLY A 192 4.90 -17.67 -10.18
C GLY A 192 4.00 -17.01 -9.14
N MET A 193 2.91 -16.39 -9.60
CA MET A 193 1.95 -15.75 -8.72
C MET A 193 0.51 -15.92 -9.21
N ALA A 194 -0.41 -15.92 -8.25
CA ALA A 194 -1.86 -15.93 -8.44
C ALA A 194 -2.48 -14.87 -7.55
N ILE A 195 -3.09 -13.83 -8.13
CA ILE A 195 -3.65 -12.67 -7.43
C ILE A 195 -5.15 -12.64 -7.63
N TRP A 196 -5.95 -12.40 -6.58
CA TRP A 196 -7.41 -12.36 -6.65
C TRP A 196 -8.06 -11.13 -6.01
N ALA A 197 -7.33 -10.40 -5.16
CA ALA A 197 -7.78 -9.12 -4.65
C ALA A 197 -6.62 -8.12 -4.62
N VAL A 198 -6.97 -6.85 -4.58
CA VAL A 198 -6.03 -5.73 -4.54
C VAL A 198 -6.63 -4.63 -3.68
N SER A 199 -5.78 -3.91 -2.97
CA SER A 199 -6.17 -2.67 -2.34
C SER A 199 -5.39 -1.55 -3.03
N PRO A 200 -6.01 -0.91 -4.06
CA PRO A 200 -5.36 0.11 -4.85
C PRO A 200 -4.88 1.28 -3.98
N ARG A 201 -3.83 1.96 -4.43
CA ARG A 201 -3.36 3.18 -3.76
C ARG A 201 -4.53 4.16 -3.55
N SER A 202 -4.45 4.97 -2.52
CA SER A 202 -5.49 5.99 -2.25
C SER A 202 -6.89 5.40 -1.96
N THR A 203 -6.95 4.16 -1.45
CA THR A 203 -8.17 3.54 -0.93
C THR A 203 -7.88 2.89 0.43
N VAL A 204 -8.91 2.65 1.23
CA VAL A 204 -8.78 1.95 2.53
C VAL A 204 -9.29 0.51 2.50
N GLU A 205 -10.05 0.15 1.46
CA GLU A 205 -10.71 -1.15 1.32
C GLU A 205 -9.98 -2.11 0.39
N TRP A 206 -10.32 -3.39 0.49
CA TRP A 206 -9.86 -4.45 -0.41
C TRP A 206 -10.93 -4.73 -1.47
N TYR A 207 -10.50 -4.84 -2.71
CA TYR A 207 -11.38 -5.00 -3.86
C TYR A 207 -11.05 -6.29 -4.60
N SER A 208 -12.08 -6.95 -5.14
CA SER A 208 -11.84 -7.95 -6.18
C SER A 208 -11.22 -7.29 -7.41
N LEU A 209 -10.61 -8.10 -8.29
CA LEU A 209 -9.97 -7.56 -9.50
C LEU A 209 -10.94 -6.74 -10.37
N SER A 210 -12.21 -7.16 -10.49
CA SER A 210 -13.23 -6.42 -11.24
C SER A 210 -13.60 -5.09 -10.58
N GLU A 211 -13.74 -5.07 -9.26
CA GLU A 211 -14.12 -3.86 -8.51
C GLU A 211 -12.96 -2.87 -8.39
N SER A 212 -11.73 -3.33 -8.55
CA SER A 212 -10.53 -2.48 -8.49
C SER A 212 -10.42 -1.48 -9.65
N VAL A 213 -11.17 -1.71 -10.72
CA VAL A 213 -11.15 -0.87 -11.93
C VAL A 213 -12.26 0.17 -11.86
N GLY A 214 -11.92 1.43 -12.17
CA GLY A 214 -12.88 2.55 -12.18
C GLY A 214 -12.92 3.39 -10.89
N LEU A 215 -12.16 3.00 -9.85
CA LEU A 215 -12.16 3.69 -8.55
C LEU A 215 -11.66 5.15 -8.58
N TYR A 216 -10.88 5.54 -9.59
CA TYR A 216 -10.27 6.88 -9.68
C TYR A 216 -11.10 7.90 -10.47
N GLY A 217 -12.39 7.61 -10.69
CA GLY A 217 -13.31 8.47 -11.41
C GLY A 217 -13.15 8.41 -12.93
N THR A 218 -14.08 9.07 -13.61
CA THR A 218 -14.27 8.95 -15.06
C THR A 218 -14.12 10.31 -15.72
N GLY A 219 -13.58 10.33 -16.94
CA GLY A 219 -13.44 11.56 -17.72
C GLY A 219 -14.79 12.16 -18.12
N LEU A 220 -14.78 13.45 -18.43
CA LEU A 220 -15.91 14.14 -19.04
C LEU A 220 -15.87 13.95 -20.55
N HIS A 221 -17.04 13.79 -21.17
CA HIS A 221 -17.17 13.77 -22.62
C HIS A 221 -16.81 15.15 -23.20
N PRO A 222 -15.92 15.23 -24.20
CA PRO A 222 -15.30 16.49 -24.63
C PRO A 222 -16.28 17.51 -25.23
N THR A 223 -17.45 17.07 -25.70
CA THR A 223 -18.45 17.97 -26.33
C THR A 223 -19.75 18.10 -25.54
N THR A 224 -20.07 17.16 -24.66
CA THR A 224 -21.35 17.18 -23.92
C THR A 224 -21.15 17.48 -22.44
N GLY A 225 -19.93 17.35 -21.91
CA GLY A 225 -19.64 17.54 -20.49
C GLY A 225 -20.19 16.43 -19.58
N ASN A 226 -20.76 15.36 -20.14
CA ASN A 226 -21.31 14.26 -19.36
C ASN A 226 -20.20 13.40 -18.76
N THR A 227 -20.39 12.95 -17.52
CA THR A 227 -19.59 11.88 -16.91
C THR A 227 -20.02 10.52 -17.48
N HIS A 228 -19.05 9.63 -17.70
CA HIS A 228 -19.31 8.25 -18.10
C HIS A 228 -18.87 7.30 -17.00
N GLU A 229 -19.79 6.88 -16.13
CA GLU A 229 -19.49 5.86 -15.12
C GLU A 229 -19.12 4.54 -15.81
N ILE A 230 -18.00 3.95 -15.38
CA ILE A 230 -17.58 2.64 -15.84
C ILE A 230 -18.25 1.60 -14.93
N SER A 231 -19.21 0.85 -15.46
CA SER A 231 -19.79 -0.31 -14.79
C SER A 231 -19.19 -1.59 -15.36
N ILE A 232 -18.40 -2.31 -14.55
CA ILE A 232 -17.86 -3.62 -14.92
C ILE A 232 -18.82 -4.68 -14.41
N GLU A 233 -19.57 -5.29 -15.34
CA GLU A 233 -20.56 -6.32 -15.03
C GLU A 233 -19.93 -7.71 -14.79
N SER A 234 -18.71 -7.92 -15.28
CA SER A 234 -17.99 -9.19 -15.14
C SER A 234 -16.48 -8.97 -15.32
N GLY A 235 -15.67 -9.69 -14.55
CA GLY A 235 -14.22 -9.68 -14.68
C GLY A 235 -13.57 -10.97 -14.17
N SER A 236 -12.26 -11.07 -14.38
CA SER A 236 -11.48 -12.23 -13.92
C SER A 236 -11.48 -12.32 -12.40
N LYS A 237 -11.70 -13.53 -11.86
CA LYS A 237 -11.59 -13.79 -10.40
C LYS A 237 -10.16 -13.82 -9.91
N SER A 238 -9.21 -14.10 -10.80
CA SER A 238 -7.80 -14.17 -10.50
C SER A 238 -6.94 -13.87 -11.73
N ILE A 239 -5.74 -13.37 -11.51
CA ILE A 239 -4.68 -13.20 -12.51
C ILE A 239 -3.52 -14.12 -12.13
N TYR A 240 -3.01 -14.86 -13.11
CA TYR A 240 -1.84 -15.72 -12.96
C TYR A 240 -0.69 -15.16 -13.77
N MET A 241 0.49 -15.07 -13.18
CA MET A 241 1.70 -14.65 -13.87
C MET A 241 2.84 -15.59 -13.51
N MET A 242 3.73 -15.85 -14.47
CA MET A 242 4.93 -16.65 -14.25
C MET A 242 6.08 -16.01 -15.02
N HIS A 243 7.24 -15.95 -14.40
CA HIS A 243 8.47 -15.50 -15.03
C HIS A 243 9.62 -16.46 -14.75
N VAL A 244 10.59 -16.48 -15.67
CA VAL A 244 11.82 -17.25 -15.55
C VAL A 244 12.97 -16.34 -15.93
N ASP A 245 13.90 -16.14 -15.01
CA ASP A 245 15.13 -15.43 -15.27
C ASP A 245 16.23 -16.43 -15.63
N SER A 246 16.87 -16.19 -16.79
CA SER A 246 18.08 -16.89 -17.19
C SER A 246 19.31 -16.25 -16.53
N PRO A 247 20.42 -17.00 -16.38
CA PRO A 247 21.72 -16.46 -15.94
C PRO A 247 22.20 -15.24 -16.72
#